data_AF-A0A9Q3I4U3-F1
#
_entry.id   AF-A0A9Q3I4U3-F1
#
_cell.length_a   1.000
_cell.length_b   1.000
_cell.length_c   1.000
_cell.angle_alpha   90.00
_cell.angle_beta   90.00
_cell.angle_gamma   90.00
#
_symmetry.space_group_name_H-M   'P 1'
#
loop_
_entity.id
_entity.type
_entity.pdbx_description
1 polymer ?
#
loop_
_entity_poly.entity_id
_entity_poly.type
_entity_poly.pdbx_seq_one_letter_code
_entity_poly.pdbx_strand_id
1 'polypeptide(L)'
;MQNAHSVSTPMDPGVYLATANDEDNSSFLALNVNCRRAVGLISYLAISNRPYLAFPVSLLLQHLEKPGIQHLRAFKWLLQYLVGTQHLGLTLHRTSIHIWTYADAGYANRPSTR
;
A
#
# COMPACT_ATOMS: atom_id res chain seq x y z
N MET A 1 0.55 5.33 19.57
CA MET A 1 0.69 5.67 18.14
C MET A 1 0.57 7.19 17.91
N GLN A 2 1.21 8.03 18.73
CA GLN A 2 0.99 9.49 18.70
C GLN A 2 2.12 10.31 18.04
N ASN A 3 3.21 9.66 17.61
CA ASN A 3 4.40 10.34 17.04
C ASN A 3 4.91 9.62 15.76
N ALA A 4 4.03 9.29 14.81
CA ALA A 4 4.47 8.75 13.52
C ALA A 4 4.55 9.88 12.49
N HIS A 5 5.72 10.04 11.84
CA HIS A 5 5.87 10.98 10.72
C HIS A 5 4.87 10.63 9.62
N SER A 6 3.96 11.56 9.33
CA SER A 6 2.93 11.42 8.32
C SER A 6 3.51 11.60 6.93
N VAL A 7 3.07 10.77 5.97
CA VAL A 7 3.48 10.88 4.57
C VAL A 7 2.28 11.22 3.69
N SER A 8 2.51 12.02 2.64
CA SER A 8 1.44 12.52 1.75
C SER A 8 1.05 11.55 0.63
N THR A 9 1.88 10.55 0.32
CA THR A 9 1.60 9.57 -0.74
C THR A 9 1.48 8.16 -0.16
N PRO A 10 0.51 7.35 -0.63
CA PRO A 10 0.32 5.98 -0.13
C PRO A 10 1.44 5.03 -0.56
N MET A 11 2.19 5.39 -1.60
CA MET A 11 3.38 4.69 -2.08
C MET A 11 4.44 5.70 -2.49
N ASP A 12 5.71 5.35 -2.34
CA ASP A 12 6.81 6.15 -2.87
C ASP A 12 6.90 5.94 -4.40
N PRO A 13 6.72 7.00 -5.23
CA PRO A 13 6.75 6.88 -6.68
C PRO A 13 8.12 6.46 -7.25
N GLY A 14 9.20 6.57 -6.46
CA GLY A 14 10.55 6.14 -6.87
C GLY A 14 10.89 4.69 -6.50
N VAL A 15 10.03 3.99 -5.75
CA VAL A 15 10.34 2.65 -5.23
C VAL A 15 9.74 1.57 -6.12
N TYR A 16 10.60 0.87 -6.85
CA TYR A 16 10.27 -0.38 -7.52
C TYR A 16 10.49 -1.55 -6.55
N LEU A 17 9.40 -2.26 -6.21
CA LEU A 17 9.49 -3.47 -5.41
C LEU A 17 9.92 -4.64 -6.31
N ALA A 18 11.21 -4.96 -6.25
CA ALA A 18 11.75 -6.19 -6.82
C ALA A 18 11.52 -7.36 -5.86
N THR A 19 11.48 -8.60 -6.38
CA THR A 19 11.43 -9.81 -5.56
C THR A 19 12.66 -9.89 -4.66
N ALA A 20 12.47 -10.13 -3.37
CA ALA A 20 13.56 -10.23 -2.40
C ALA A 20 14.47 -11.44 -2.67
N ASN A 21 15.78 -11.26 -2.50
CA ASN A 21 16.76 -12.35 -2.48
C ASN A 21 16.61 -13.17 -1.18
N ASP A 22 17.08 -14.41 -1.15
CA ASP A 22 16.92 -15.30 0.02
C ASP A 22 17.67 -14.77 1.28
N GLU A 23 18.76 -14.01 1.12
CA GLU A 23 19.45 -13.29 2.22
C GLU A 23 18.60 -12.15 2.83
N ASP A 24 17.88 -11.41 2.00
CA ASP A 24 16.99 -10.34 2.46
C ASP A 24 15.77 -10.91 3.18
N ASN A 25 15.27 -12.05 2.71
CA ASN A 25 14.15 -12.75 3.33
C ASN A 25 14.53 -13.35 4.70
N SER A 26 15.72 -13.96 4.81
CA SER A 26 16.21 -14.45 6.11
C SER A 26 16.44 -13.31 7.11
N SER A 27 16.97 -12.17 6.65
CA SER A 27 17.10 -10.94 7.46
C SER A 27 15.73 -10.39 7.90
N PHE A 28 14.72 -10.47 7.03
CA PHE A 28 13.35 -10.11 7.38
C PHE A 28 12.76 -11.06 8.43
N LEU A 29 12.94 -12.37 8.28
CA LEU A 29 12.46 -13.38 9.23
C LEU A 29 13.07 -13.17 10.62
N ALA A 30 14.34 -12.77 10.69
CA ALA A 30 15.03 -12.44 11.93
C ALA A 30 14.41 -11.25 12.69
N LEU A 31 13.73 -10.33 11.99
CA LEU A 31 13.04 -9.19 12.61
C LEU A 31 11.73 -9.60 13.32
N ASN A 32 11.21 -10.82 13.09
CA ASN A 32 10.00 -11.36 13.70
C ASN A 32 8.76 -10.41 13.61
N VAL A 33 8.68 -9.62 12.54
CA VAL A 33 7.58 -8.65 12.36
C VAL A 33 6.39 -9.33 11.71
N ASN A 34 5.23 -9.22 12.35
CA ASN A 34 4.00 -9.88 11.90
C ASN A 34 3.30 -9.10 10.77
N CYS A 35 3.94 -9.04 9.60
CA CYS A 35 3.48 -8.25 8.45
C CYS A 35 2.15 -8.77 7.89
N ARG A 36 1.91 -10.08 7.95
CA ARG A 36 0.72 -10.71 7.38
C ARG A 36 -0.57 -10.21 8.03
N ARG A 37 -0.58 -10.09 9.36
CA ARG A 37 -1.73 -9.54 10.10
C ARG A 37 -1.97 -8.07 9.74
N ALA A 38 -0.89 -7.31 9.66
CA ALA A 38 -0.97 -5.88 9.42
C ALA A 38 -1.41 -5.57 7.97
N VAL A 39 -0.93 -6.32 6.96
CA VAL A 39 -1.45 -6.23 5.58
C VAL A 39 -2.92 -6.63 5.49
N GLY A 40 -3.35 -7.66 6.24
CA GLY A 40 -4.77 -8.04 6.30
C GLY A 40 -5.68 -6.92 6.79
N LEU A 41 -5.25 -6.17 7.82
CA LEU A 41 -5.99 -5.01 8.32
C LEU A 41 -6.05 -3.87 7.31
N ILE A 42 -4.95 -3.59 6.61
CA ILE A 42 -4.95 -2.52 5.59
C ILE A 42 -5.81 -2.93 4.38
N SER A 43 -5.80 -4.20 4.00
CA SER A 43 -6.67 -4.73 2.94
C SER A 43 -8.15 -4.56 3.29
N TYR A 44 -8.52 -4.85 4.53
CA TYR A 44 -9.87 -4.58 5.02
C TYR A 44 -10.23 -3.09 4.91
N LEU A 45 -9.34 -2.18 5.34
CA LEU A 45 -9.55 -0.74 5.22
C LEU A 45 -9.69 -0.27 3.76
N ALA A 46 -8.92 -0.86 2.84
CA ALA A 46 -8.98 -0.54 1.41
C ALA A 46 -10.36 -0.87 0.81
N ILE A 47 -10.96 -1.99 1.23
CA ILE A 47 -12.28 -2.44 0.76
C ILE A 47 -13.39 -1.55 1.36
N SER A 48 -13.32 -1.23 2.65
CA SER A 48 -14.45 -0.61 3.35
C SER A 48 -14.59 0.90 3.12
N ASN A 49 -13.49 1.67 3.20
CA ASN A 49 -13.57 3.14 3.25
C ASN A 49 -12.53 3.85 2.38
N ARG A 50 -11.55 3.12 1.83
CA ARG A 50 -10.36 3.74 1.20
C ARG A 50 -9.95 3.01 -0.09
N PRO A 51 -10.78 3.07 -1.15
CA PRO A 51 -10.51 2.37 -2.41
C PRO A 51 -9.19 2.79 -3.07
N TYR A 52 -8.71 4.00 -2.80
CA TYR A 52 -7.42 4.50 -3.30
C TYR A 52 -6.20 3.73 -2.73
N LEU A 53 -6.36 2.94 -1.67
CA LEU A 53 -5.33 2.07 -1.12
C LEU A 53 -5.28 0.68 -1.79
N ALA A 54 -6.27 0.33 -2.62
CA ALA A 54 -6.36 -1.01 -3.20
C ALA A 54 -5.13 -1.37 -4.04
N PHE A 55 -4.61 -0.43 -4.84
CA PHE A 55 -3.40 -0.63 -5.64
C PHE A 55 -2.13 -0.91 -4.81
N PRO A 56 -1.70 -0.03 -3.88
CA PRO A 56 -0.50 -0.27 -3.08
C PRO A 56 -0.62 -1.52 -2.20
N VAL A 57 -1.80 -1.82 -1.68
CA VAL A 57 -2.04 -3.04 -0.90
C VAL A 57 -1.92 -4.29 -1.75
N SER A 58 -2.50 -4.29 -2.95
CA SER A 58 -2.40 -5.41 -3.88
C SER A 58 -0.96 -5.69 -4.28
N LEU A 59 -0.17 -4.64 -4.47
CA LEU A 59 1.26 -4.77 -4.75
C LEU A 59 2.03 -5.38 -3.57
N LEU A 60 1.75 -4.96 -2.34
CA LEU A 60 2.36 -5.54 -1.14
C LEU A 60 1.94 -7.01 -0.92
N LEU A 61 0.69 -7.35 -1.25
CA LEU A 61 0.18 -8.73 -1.16
C LEU A 61 0.95 -9.69 -2.07
N GLN A 62 1.37 -9.24 -3.26
CA GLN A 62 2.15 -10.06 -4.20
C GLN A 62 3.51 -10.47 -3.63
N HIS A 63 4.07 -9.70 -2.69
CA HIS A 63 5.38 -9.96 -2.08
C HIS A 63 5.31 -10.55 -0.66
N LEU A 64 4.13 -10.98 -0.20
CA LEU A 64 3.97 -11.61 1.12
C LEU A 64 4.55 -13.02 1.20
N GLU A 65 4.75 -13.70 0.08
CA GLU A 65 5.32 -15.05 0.03
C GLU A 65 6.83 -15.04 0.35
N LYS A 66 7.55 -14.06 -0.18
CA LYS A 66 8.97 -13.80 0.11
C LYS A 66 9.18 -12.32 0.46
N PRO A 67 8.86 -11.91 1.70
CA PRO A 67 9.06 -10.55 2.15
C PRO A 67 10.55 -10.23 2.31
N GLY A 68 10.90 -8.97 2.11
CA GLY A 68 12.25 -8.45 2.21
C GLY A 68 12.24 -7.07 2.85
N ILE A 69 13.42 -6.53 3.14
CA ILE A 69 13.56 -5.27 3.90
C ILE A 69 12.95 -4.08 3.14
N GLN A 70 13.07 -4.07 1.81
CA GLN A 70 12.45 -3.07 0.93
C GLN A 70 10.90 -3.10 1.05
N HIS A 71 10.32 -4.31 1.08
CA HIS A 71 8.87 -4.49 1.24
C HIS A 71 8.39 -4.01 2.63
N LEU A 72 9.18 -4.24 3.70
CA LEU A 72 8.90 -3.67 5.02
C LEU A 72 8.88 -2.15 5.04
N ARG A 73 9.83 -1.53 4.34
CA ARG A 73 9.90 -0.07 4.26
C ARG A 73 8.66 0.49 3.56
N ALA A 74 8.25 -0.11 2.44
CA ALA A 74 7.02 0.26 1.74
C ALA A 74 5.77 0.04 2.62
N PHE A 75 5.73 -1.06 3.38
CA PHE A 75 4.66 -1.32 4.33
C PHE A 75 4.60 -0.27 5.45
N LYS A 76 5.76 0.10 6.02
CA LYS A 76 5.87 1.15 7.04
C LYS A 76 5.44 2.52 6.50
N TRP A 77 5.78 2.83 5.25
CA TRP A 77 5.37 4.05 4.56
C TRP A 77 3.85 4.12 4.42
N LEU A 78 3.21 3.02 4.01
CA LEU A 78 1.76 2.93 3.92
C LEU A 78 1.08 3.12 5.28
N LEU A 79 1.64 2.55 6.35
CA LEU A 79 1.16 2.78 7.72
C LEU A 79 1.30 4.24 8.16
N GLN A 80 2.42 4.89 7.84
CA GLN A 80 2.63 6.31 8.13
C GLN A 80 1.62 7.20 7.40
N TYR A 81 1.33 6.87 6.14
CA TYR A 81 0.28 7.51 5.37
C TYR A 81 -1.11 7.33 6.01
N LEU A 82 -1.42 6.14 6.52
CA LEU A 82 -2.70 5.87 7.19
C LEU A 82 -2.88 6.72 8.46
N VAL A 83 -1.84 6.86 9.27
CA VAL A 83 -1.87 7.72 10.47
C VAL A 83 -2.08 9.18 10.07
N GLY A 84 -1.39 9.64 9.03
CA GLY A 84 -1.54 11.00 8.50
C GLY A 84 -2.93 11.32 7.99
N THR A 85 -3.57 10.34 7.38
CA THR A 85 -4.87 10.51 6.72
C THR A 85 -6.04 10.10 7.60
N GLN A 86 -5.86 9.81 8.89
CA GLN A 86 -6.93 9.35 9.79
C GLN A 86 -8.13 10.31 9.86
N HIS A 87 -7.91 11.60 9.62
CA HIS A 87 -8.95 12.65 9.62
C HIS A 87 -9.62 12.87 8.25
N LEU A 88 -9.13 12.23 7.19
CA LEU A 88 -9.70 12.30 5.85
C LEU A 88 -10.71 11.17 5.66
N GLY A 89 -11.93 11.53 5.25
CA GLY A 89 -13.02 10.62 4.94
C GLY A 89 -13.81 11.11 3.73
N LEU A 90 -14.45 10.17 3.02
CA LEU A 90 -15.32 10.47 1.89
C LEU A 90 -16.76 10.70 2.41
N THR A 91 -17.26 11.93 2.30
CA THR A 91 -18.66 12.25 2.57
C THR A 91 -19.45 12.20 1.27
N LEU A 92 -20.24 11.14 1.08
CA LEU A 92 -21.11 11.00 -0.09
C LEU A 92 -22.38 11.83 0.12
N HIS A 93 -22.52 12.94 -0.60
CA HIS A 93 -23.74 13.75 -0.61
C HIS A 93 -24.56 13.46 -1.87
N ARG A 94 -25.87 13.24 -1.69
CA ARG A 94 -26.82 13.05 -2.80
C ARG A 94 -27.07 14.40 -3.48
N THR A 95 -26.27 14.70 -4.49
CA THR A 95 -26.46 15.86 -5.38
C THR A 95 -26.99 15.36 -6.72
N SER A 96 -27.64 16.19 -7.55
CA SER A 96 -27.99 15.83 -8.94
C SER A 96 -26.73 15.82 -9.80
N ILE A 97 -25.89 14.79 -9.66
CA ILE A 97 -24.56 14.73 -10.26
C ILE A 97 -24.67 14.22 -11.70
N HIS A 98 -24.31 15.05 -12.68
CA HIS A 98 -23.93 14.56 -14.02
C HIS A 98 -22.55 13.92 -13.90
N ILE A 99 -22.47 12.60 -14.04
CA ILE A 99 -21.23 11.84 -13.88
C ILE A 99 -20.49 11.84 -15.22
N TRP A 100 -19.33 12.48 -15.27
CA TRP A 100 -18.39 12.35 -16.39
C TRP A 100 -17.33 11.32 -15.99
N THR A 101 -17.26 10.19 -16.70
CA THR A 101 -16.25 9.16 -16.46
C THR A 101 -15.12 9.29 -17.46
N TYR A 102 -13.90 9.41 -16.96
CA TYR A 102 -12.67 9.29 -17.73
C TYR A 102 -12.02 7.95 -17.39
N ALA A 103 -11.59 7.19 -18.40
CA ALA A 103 -10.89 5.93 -18.23
C ALA A 103 -9.47 6.06 -18.77
N ASP A 104 -8.47 5.92 -17.89
CA ASP A 104 -7.06 5.86 -18.25
C ASP A 104 -6.55 4.43 -18.00
N ALA A 105 -5.88 3.84 -18.99
CA ALA A 105 -5.43 2.46 -18.98
C ALA A 105 -3.90 2.41 -18.94
N GLY A 106 -3.33 2.41 -17.73
CA GLY A 106 -1.88 2.36 -17.50
C GLY A 106 -1.29 0.96 -17.28
N TYR A 107 -1.88 -0.10 -17.84
CA TYR A 107 -1.52 -1.49 -17.52
C TYR A 107 -0.07 -1.87 -17.89
N ALA A 108 0.56 -1.18 -18.84
CA ALA A 108 1.84 -1.59 -19.44
C ALA A 108 3.10 -0.91 -18.87
N ASN A 109 3.02 -0.14 -17.78
CA ASN A 109 4.18 0.62 -17.27
C ASN A 109 5.11 -0.17 -16.32
N ARG A 110 5.11 -1.51 -16.37
CA ARG A 110 6.00 -2.35 -15.54
C ARG A 110 7.05 -3.08 -16.36
N PRO A 111 8.35 -2.73 -16.21
CA PRO A 111 9.43 -3.37 -16.97
C PRO A 111 9.77 -4.80 -16.54
N SER A 112 9.25 -5.29 -15.39
CA SER A 112 9.60 -6.59 -14.81
C SER A 112 8.65 -7.75 -15.16
N THR A 113 7.68 -7.55 -16.06
CA THR A 113 6.69 -8.59 -16.46
C THR A 113 6.80 -8.94 -17.94
N ARG A 114 8.00 -8.86 -18.52
CA ARG A 114 8.25 -9.24 -19.91
C ARG A 114 8.79 -10.67 -20.03
#